data_AF-A0A847JJZ2-F1
#
_entry.id   AF-A0A847JJZ2-F1
#
_cell.length_a   1.000
_cell.length_b   1.000
_cell.length_c   1.000
_cell.angle_alpha   90.00
_cell.angle_beta   90.00
_cell.angle_gamma   90.00
#
_symmetry.space_group_name_H-M   'P 1'
#
loop_
_entity.id
_entity.type
_entity.pdbx_description
1 polymer ?
#
loop_
_entity_poly.entity_id
_entity_poly.type
_entity_poly.pdbx_seq_one_letter_code
_entity_poly.pdbx_strand_id
1 'polypeptide(L)' 'PNVYTIEKQGVHELIYQARWRHNDVIAGMVELSIEIPAKMPHYVRE' A
#
# COMPACT_ATOMS: atom_id res chain seq x y z
N PRO A 1 0.36 -4.53 -9.07
CA PRO A 1 0.43 -3.53 -7.98
C PRO A 1 1.48 -4.03 -6.99
N ASN A 2 2.28 -3.14 -6.42
CA ASN A 2 3.23 -3.52 -5.37
C ASN A 2 2.56 -3.25 -4.03
N VAL A 3 2.54 -4.24 -3.15
CA VAL A 3 1.93 -4.14 -1.82
C VAL A 3 2.91 -4.70 -0.82
N TYR A 4 3.34 -3.86 0.13
CA TYR A 4 4.35 -4.22 1.12
C TYR A 4 4.22 -3.32 2.35
N THR A 5 4.87 -3.71 3.44
CA THR A 5 4.95 -2.89 4.66
C THR A 5 6.36 -2.37 4.87
N ILE A 6 6.49 -1.18 5.46
CA ILE A 6 7.78 -0.60 5.87
C ILE A 6 7.72 -0.16 7.34
N GLU A 7 8.89 0.06 7.93
CA GLU A 7 9.04 0.76 9.21
C GLU A 7 9.96 1.97 9.00
N LYS A 8 9.51 3.15 9.40
CA LYS A 8 10.27 4.39 9.31
C LYS A 8 10.08 5.20 10.58
N GLN A 9 11.17 5.46 11.29
CA GLN A 9 11.16 6.21 12.56
C GLN A 9 10.19 5.62 13.61
N GLY A 10 10.06 4.29 13.65
CA GLY A 10 9.14 3.58 14.56
C GLY A 10 7.67 3.58 14.12
N VAL A 11 7.34 4.17 12.97
CA VAL A 11 6.00 4.11 12.37
C VAL A 11 5.97 2.97 11.35
N HIS A 12 4.99 2.08 11.47
CA HIS A 12 4.76 1.01 10.50
C HIS A 12 3.72 1.46 9.49
N GLU A 13 4.01 1.29 8.20
CA GLU A 13 3.14 1.72 7.12
C GLU A 13 2.88 0.57 6.15
N LEU A 14 1.63 0.43 5.71
CA LEU A 14 1.27 -0.32 4.52
C LEU A 14 1.41 0.59 3.30
N ILE A 15 2.22 0.16 2.33
CA ILE A 15 2.40 0.81 1.05
C ILE A 15 1.63 0.03 -0.01
N TYR A 16 0.74 0.71 -0.72
CA TYR A 16 0.04 0.20 -1.89
C TYR A 16 0.33 1.07 -3.10
N GLN A 17 1.04 0.51 -4.08
CA GLN A 17 1.37 1.18 -5.33
C GLN A 17 0.59 0.56 -6.50
N ALA A 18 -0.08 1.40 -7.27
CA ALA A 18 -0.77 1.01 -8.48
C ALA A 18 -0.54 2.02 -9.60
N ARG A 19 -0.76 1.57 -10.84
CA ARG A 19 -0.76 2.45 -12.01
C ARG A 19 -2.04 3.28 -11.98
N TRP A 20 -1.91 4.60 -12.11
CA TRP A 20 -3.04 5.47 -12.39
C TRP A 20 -3.29 5.50 -13.90
N ARG A 21 -4.56 5.42 -14.29
CA ARG A 21 -4.99 5.48 -15.70
C ARG A 21 -5.92 6.66 -15.93
N HIS A 22 -5.77 7.30 -17.08
CA HIS A 22 -6.69 8.30 -17.60
C HIS A 22 -6.99 7.94 -19.06
N ASN A 23 -8.27 7.75 -19.39
CA ASN A 23 -8.71 7.28 -20.72
C ASN A 23 -7.94 6.02 -21.18
N ASP A 24 -7.86 5.01 -20.31
CA ASP A 24 -7.17 3.72 -20.53
C ASP A 24 -5.64 3.77 -20.75
N VAL A 25 -5.06 4.97 -20.81
CA VAL A 25 -3.61 5.18 -20.88
C VAL A 25 -3.04 5.32 -19.48
N ILE A 26 -1.88 4.72 -19.23
CA ILE A 26 -1.14 4.92 -17.98
C ILE A 26 -0.73 6.39 -17.90
N ALA A 27 -1.28 7.10 -16.92
CA ALA A 27 -1.04 8.51 -16.69
C ALA A 27 -0.09 8.77 -15.50
N GLY A 28 0.26 7.72 -14.75
CA GLY A 28 1.23 7.81 -13.67
C GLY A 28 1.16 6.64 -12.71
N MET A 29 1.67 6.86 -11.50
CA MET A 29 1.63 5.93 -10.38
C MET A 29 0.93 6.61 -9.20
N VAL A 30 0.03 5.88 -8.56
CA VAL A 30 -0.53 6.27 -7.26
C VAL A 30 0.13 5.41 -6.19
N GLU A 31 0.51 6.05 -5.09
CA GLU A 31 0.96 5.39 -3.86
C GLU A 31 0.00 5.79 -2.73
N LEU A 32 -0.46 4.80 -1.98
CA LEU A 32 -1.15 4.99 -0.72
C LEU A 32 -0.22 4.52 0.40
N SER A 33 -0.01 5.40 1.39
CA SER A 33 0.75 5.11 2.61
C SER A 33 -0.20 5.19 3.80
N ILE A 34 -0.41 4.06 4.46
CA ILE A 34 -1.38 3.91 5.53
C ILE A 34 -0.65 3.44 6.78
N GLU A 35 -0.70 4.24 7.86
CA GLU A 35 -0.16 3.81 9.15
C GLU A 35 -0.92 2.61 9.70
N ILE A 36 -0.19 1.60 10.18
CA ILE A 36 -0.73 0.36 10.72
C ILE A 36 -0.04 0.00 12.05
N PRO A 37 -0.66 -0.82 12.91
CA PRO A 37 0.02 -1.36 14.07
C PRO A 37 1.22 -2.25 13.68
N ALA A 38 2.30 -2.20 14.48
CA ALA A 38 3.50 -3.03 14.30
C ALA A 38 3.22 -4.54 14.24
N LYS A 39 2.18 -4.99 14.97
CA LYS A 39 1.68 -6.36 14.95
C LYS A 39 0.20 -6.32 14.64
N MET A 40 -0.20 -6.97 13.55
CA MET A 40 -1.59 -7.14 13.17
C MET A 40 -1.90 -8.62 12.93
N PRO A 41 -3.09 -9.10 13.35
CA PRO A 41 -3.53 -10.46 13.04
C PRO A 41 -3.75 -10.61 11.53
N HIS A 42 -3.38 -11.78 11.00
CA HIS A 42 -3.69 -12.17 9.62
C HIS A 42 -5.00 -12.97 9.62
N TYR A 43 -6.06 -12.40 9.05
CA TYR A 43 -7.35 -13.06 8.91
C TYR A 43 -7.53 -13.55 7.48
N VAL A 44 -7.60 -14.87 7.29
CA VAL A 44 -8.01 -15.49 6.02
C VAL A 44 -9.54 -15.51 5.98
N ARG A 45 -10.13 -14.97 4.91
CA ARG A 45 -11.58 -14.98 4.64
C ARG A 45 -11.82 -15.46 3.21
N GLU A 46 -12.91 -16.18 2.98
CA GLU A 46 -13.37 -16.59 1.65
C GLU A 46 -14.06 -15.45 0.88
#